data_AF-A0A444W7M3-F1
#
_entry.id   AF-A0A444W7M3-F1
#
_cell.length_a   1.000
_cell.length_b   1.000
_cell.length_c   1.000
_cell.angle_alpha   90.00
_cell.angle_beta   90.00
_cell.angle_gamma   90.00
#
_symmetry.space_group_name_H-M   'P 1'
#
loop_
_entity.id
_entity.type
_entity.pdbx_description
1 polymer ?
#
loop_
_entity_poly.entity_id
_entity_poly.type
_entity_poly.pdbx_seq_one_letter_code
_entity_poly.pdbx_strand_id
1 'polypeptide(L)'
;MEPLPPSANINEGTYLVTVKKKNILMVSNCPTEQRKRITHIMDSVMGLNIKPHLAIIAVRGLEKLKDYSTAKELENYGKCIYETKIWRIPSNQYSLTEEWNKRVSYITAITLHNI
;
A
#
# COMPACT_ATOMS: atom_id res chain seq x y z
N MET A 1 -36.11 -4.75 6.03
CA MET A 1 -34.67 -4.62 5.73
C MET A 1 -34.01 -5.90 6.18
N GLU A 2 -33.55 -6.73 5.25
CA GLU A 2 -32.69 -7.85 5.60
C GLU A 2 -31.40 -7.31 6.22
N PRO A 3 -30.89 -7.93 7.31
CA PRO A 3 -29.60 -7.57 7.85
C PRO A 3 -28.54 -7.91 6.80
N LEU A 4 -27.81 -6.88 6.35
CA LEU A 4 -26.59 -7.06 5.57
C LEU A 4 -25.70 -8.06 6.33
N PRO A 5 -25.08 -9.04 5.64
CA PRO A 5 -24.16 -9.95 6.30
C PRO A 5 -23.10 -9.10 7.03
N PRO A 6 -22.65 -9.51 8.23
CA PRO A 6 -21.56 -8.81 8.89
C PRO A 6 -20.45 -8.70 7.86
N SER A 7 -20.09 -7.46 7.50
CA SER A 7 -19.01 -7.18 6.56
C SER A 7 -17.88 -8.11 6.94
N ALA A 8 -17.61 -9.11 6.09
CA ALA A 8 -16.54 -10.07 6.30
C ALA A 8 -15.35 -9.23 6.73
N ASN A 9 -14.81 -9.47 7.93
CA ASN A 9 -13.69 -8.71 8.50
C ASN A 9 -12.72 -8.33 7.36
N ILE A 10 -12.80 -7.10 6.84
CA ILE A 10 -11.88 -6.64 5.79
C ILE A 10 -10.60 -6.31 6.54
N ASN A 11 -9.94 -7.38 6.96
CA ASN A 11 -8.69 -7.39 7.68
C ASN A 11 -7.54 -7.43 6.67
N GLU A 12 -7.74 -6.85 5.50
CA GLU A 12 -6.91 -7.07 4.32
C GLU A 12 -6.35 -5.73 3.86
N GLY A 13 -5.35 -5.24 4.59
CA GLY A 13 -4.55 -4.07 4.20
C GLY A 13 -3.65 -4.34 3.00
N THR A 14 -4.08 -5.19 2.07
CA THR A 14 -3.45 -5.52 0.80
C THR A 14 -4.55 -5.66 -0.25
N TYR A 15 -4.54 -4.76 -1.22
CA TYR A 15 -5.54 -4.65 -2.27
C TYR A 15 -4.86 -4.73 -3.64
N LEU A 16 -5.60 -5.23 -4.61
CA LEU A 16 -5.22 -5.13 -6.02
C LEU A 16 -6.29 -4.33 -6.75
N VAL A 17 -5.88 -3.26 -7.40
CA VAL A 17 -6.77 -2.36 -8.14
C VAL A 17 -6.31 -2.27 -9.58
N THR A 18 -7.24 -2.38 -10.53
CA THR A 18 -6.93 -2.20 -11.96
C THR A 18 -7.37 -0.82 -12.42
N VAL A 19 -6.42 -0.01 -12.88
CA VAL A 19 -6.65 1.34 -13.42
C VAL A 19 -6.03 1.40 -14.81
N LYS A 20 -6.78 1.83 -15.83
CA LYS A 20 -6.31 1.89 -17.23
C LYS A 20 -5.66 0.58 -17.73
N LYS A 21 -6.23 -0.57 -17.37
CA LYS A 21 -5.69 -1.92 -17.67
C LYS A 21 -4.34 -2.24 -17.00
N LYS A 22 -3.91 -1.45 -16.02
CA LYS A 22 -2.70 -1.64 -15.23
C LYS A 22 -3.08 -2.04 -13.82
N ASN A 23 -2.45 -3.10 -13.32
CA ASN A 23 -2.67 -3.59 -11.96
C ASN A 23 -1.78 -2.83 -10.98
N ILE A 24 -2.39 -2.29 -9.94
CA ILE A 24 -1.73 -1.57 -8.84
C ILE A 24 -1.91 -2.41 -7.58
N LEU A 25 -0.79 -2.83 -6.98
CA LEU A 25 -0.79 -3.48 -5.69
C LEU A 25 -0.72 -2.41 -4.59
N MET A 26 -1.69 -2.40 -3.68
CA MET A 26 -1.73 -1.45 -2.56
C MET A 26 -1.61 -2.21 -1.26
N VAL A 27 -0.50 -2.06 -0.54
CA VAL A 27 -0.28 -2.66 0.78
C VAL A 27 -0.44 -1.54 1.82
N SER A 28 -1.66 -1.28 2.25
CA SER A 28 -2.01 -0.14 3.13
C SER A 28 -1.66 -0.38 4.60
N ASN A 29 -1.70 -1.63 5.06
CA ASN A 29 -1.15 -2.00 6.37
C ASN A 29 0.30 -2.41 6.16
N CYS A 30 1.22 -1.94 6.98
CA CYS A 30 2.61 -2.27 6.71
C CYS A 30 2.87 -3.79 6.84
N PRO A 31 3.79 -4.38 6.06
CA PRO A 31 4.10 -5.82 6.12
C PRO A 31 4.41 -6.32 7.54
N THR A 32 5.14 -5.51 8.32
CA THR A 32 5.44 -5.75 9.74
C THR A 32 4.18 -5.86 10.62
N GLU A 33 3.17 -4.98 10.44
CA GLU A 33 1.89 -5.07 11.18
C GLU A 33 1.13 -6.35 10.81
N GLN A 34 1.19 -6.72 9.54
CA GLN A 34 0.53 -7.92 9.04
C GLN A 34 1.27 -9.21 9.43
N ARG A 35 2.48 -9.12 9.98
CA ARG A 35 3.40 -10.25 10.20
C ARG A 35 3.59 -11.10 8.95
N LYS A 36 3.59 -10.44 7.79
CA LYS A 36 3.80 -11.04 6.48
C LYS A 36 4.93 -10.27 5.82
N ARG A 37 5.99 -10.98 5.39
CA ARG A 37 7.06 -10.36 4.60
C ARG A 37 6.51 -9.87 3.27
N ILE A 38 7.03 -8.75 2.77
CA ILE A 38 6.59 -8.22 1.48
C ILE A 38 6.88 -9.20 0.34
N THR A 39 7.99 -9.95 0.43
CA THR A 39 8.31 -11.06 -0.47
C THR A 39 7.16 -12.06 -0.57
N HIS A 40 6.61 -12.52 0.56
CA HIS A 40 5.48 -13.48 0.54
C HIS A 40 4.22 -12.89 -0.12
N ILE A 41 3.96 -11.59 0.09
CA ILE A 41 2.84 -10.91 -0.56
C ILE A 41 3.06 -10.85 -2.07
N MET A 42 4.26 -10.44 -2.51
CA MET A 42 4.62 -10.35 -3.92
C MET A 42 4.57 -11.73 -4.60
N ASP A 43 5.15 -12.75 -4.00
CA ASP A 43 5.18 -14.12 -4.52
C ASP A 43 3.76 -14.69 -4.64
N SER A 44 2.88 -14.39 -3.67
CA SER A 44 1.46 -14.79 -3.73
C SER A 44 0.75 -14.12 -4.90
N VAL A 45 0.94 -12.82 -5.10
CA VAL A 45 0.32 -12.07 -6.20
C VAL A 45 0.84 -12.58 -7.56
N MET A 46 2.15 -12.79 -7.68
CA MET A 46 2.74 -13.37 -8.88
C MET A 46 2.28 -14.81 -9.14
N GLY A 47 2.11 -15.61 -8.09
CA GLY A 47 1.60 -16.98 -8.15
C GLY A 47 0.16 -17.08 -8.65
N LEU A 48 -0.65 -16.02 -8.44
CA LEU A 48 -1.97 -15.87 -9.04
C LEU A 48 -1.92 -15.43 -10.52
N ASN A 49 -0.73 -15.41 -11.13
CA ASN A 49 -0.47 -14.90 -12.47
C ASN A 49 -0.88 -13.42 -12.65
N ILE A 50 -0.87 -12.67 -11.56
CA ILE A 50 -1.13 -11.23 -11.56
C ILE A 50 0.21 -10.53 -11.46
N LYS A 51 0.55 -9.75 -12.49
CA LYS A 51 1.75 -8.90 -12.46
C LYS A 51 1.36 -7.47 -12.06
N PRO A 52 1.77 -6.98 -10.87
CA PRO A 52 1.65 -5.57 -10.54
C PRO A 52 2.51 -4.74 -11.50
N HIS A 53 1.93 -3.66 -12.01
CA HIS A 53 2.64 -2.66 -12.80
C HIS A 53 3.20 -1.56 -11.90
N LEU A 54 2.52 -1.30 -10.78
CA LEU A 54 2.89 -0.35 -9.75
C LEU A 54 2.55 -0.96 -8.39
N ALA A 55 3.32 -0.61 -7.36
CA ALA A 55 2.99 -0.93 -5.98
C ALA A 55 3.03 0.33 -5.10
N ILE A 56 2.06 0.46 -4.19
CA ILE A 56 1.99 1.50 -3.16
C ILE A 56 2.01 0.77 -1.83
N ILE A 57 3.09 0.92 -1.07
CA ILE A 57 3.33 0.09 0.12
C ILE A 57 3.58 0.99 1.32
N ALA A 58 2.76 0.83 2.36
CA ALA A 58 2.99 1.42 3.66
C ALA A 58 4.12 0.67 4.36
N VAL A 59 5.10 1.40 4.91
CA VAL A 59 6.24 0.82 5.63
C VAL A 59 6.35 1.50 6.99
N ARG A 60 6.74 0.75 8.04
CA ARG A 60 7.10 1.36 9.32
C ARG A 60 8.45 2.04 9.18
N GLY A 61 8.58 3.25 9.71
CA GLY A 61 9.88 3.95 9.73
C GLY A 61 10.98 3.19 10.50
N LEU A 62 10.60 2.29 11.41
CA LEU A 62 11.49 1.35 12.09
C LEU A 62 10.81 -0.02 12.14
N GLU A 63 11.28 -0.96 11.31
CA GLU A 63 10.85 -2.36 11.36
C GLU A 63 11.62 -3.07 12.48
N LYS A 64 10.96 -3.25 13.63
CA LYS A 64 11.56 -3.85 14.84
C LYS A 64 11.48 -5.38 14.86
N LEU A 65 10.72 -5.98 13.94
CA LEU A 65 10.63 -7.43 13.85
C LEU A 65 11.89 -7.97 13.16
N LYS A 66 12.48 -9.00 13.76
CA LYS A 66 13.63 -9.71 13.20
C LYS A 66 13.28 -10.24 11.80
N ASP A 67 14.21 -10.08 10.87
CA ASP A 67 14.11 -10.55 9.47
C ASP A 67 13.06 -9.82 8.60
N TYR A 68 12.57 -8.65 9.04
CA TYR A 68 11.77 -7.74 8.21
C TYR A 68 12.64 -6.62 7.68
N SER A 69 12.73 -6.51 6.35
CA SER A 69 13.37 -5.38 5.70
C SER A 69 12.63 -5.06 4.40
N THR A 70 11.40 -4.59 4.55
CA THR A 70 10.45 -4.35 3.46
C THR A 70 11.07 -3.53 2.33
N ALA A 71 11.78 -2.45 2.65
CA ALA A 71 12.44 -1.61 1.65
C ALA A 71 13.49 -2.38 0.83
N LYS A 72 14.36 -3.15 1.49
CA LYS A 72 15.39 -3.97 0.82
C LYS A 72 14.78 -5.13 0.04
N GLU A 73 13.74 -5.76 0.58
CA GLU A 73 13.04 -6.85 -0.09
C GLU A 73 12.40 -6.38 -1.40
N LEU A 74 11.87 -5.15 -1.41
CA LEU A 74 11.25 -4.54 -2.59
C LEU A 74 12.23 -4.23 -3.74
N GLU A 75 13.51 -4.02 -3.45
CA GLU A 75 14.55 -3.81 -4.47
C GLU A 75 14.67 -4.99 -5.45
N ASN A 76 14.26 -6.20 -5.02
CA ASN A 76 14.26 -7.39 -5.87
C ASN A 76 13.09 -7.42 -6.87
N TYR A 77 12.06 -6.59 -6.67
CA TYR A 77 10.84 -6.60 -7.46
C TYR A 77 10.68 -5.37 -8.35
N GLY A 78 11.38 -4.28 -8.04
CA GLY A 78 11.32 -3.07 -8.83
C GLY A 78 12.14 -1.92 -8.25
N LYS A 79 12.07 -0.77 -8.93
CA LYS A 79 12.72 0.47 -8.51
C LYS A 79 11.76 1.31 -7.66
N CYS A 80 12.23 1.80 -6.51
CA CYS A 80 11.49 2.81 -5.76
C CYS A 80 11.52 4.14 -6.53
N ILE A 81 10.34 4.62 -6.93
CA ILE A 81 10.17 5.90 -7.65
C ILE A 81 9.90 7.07 -6.70
N TYR A 82 9.38 6.78 -5.51
CA TYR A 82 9.03 7.77 -4.51
C TYR A 82 8.92 7.13 -3.13
N GLU A 83 9.57 7.74 -2.15
CA GLU A 83 9.47 7.38 -0.74
C GLU A 83 9.27 8.66 0.07
N THR A 84 8.37 8.62 1.05
CA THR A 84 8.15 9.74 1.95
C THR A 84 7.69 9.28 3.33
N LYS A 85 8.09 10.02 4.36
CA LYS A 85 7.58 9.82 5.72
C LYS A 85 6.26 10.56 5.87
N ILE A 86 5.22 9.82 6.23
CA ILE A 86 3.88 10.37 6.46
C ILE A 86 3.73 10.67 7.96
N TRP A 87 3.60 11.95 8.29
CA TRP A 87 3.34 12.40 9.65
C TRP A 87 1.83 12.53 9.91
N ARG A 88 1.43 12.38 11.17
CA ARG A 88 0.06 12.64 11.61
C ARG A 88 -0.29 14.10 11.34
N ILE A 89 -1.42 14.33 10.67
CA ILE A 89 -2.00 15.66 10.53
C ILE A 89 -2.72 15.99 11.86
N PRO A 90 -2.39 17.10 12.54
CA PRO A 90 -2.95 17.44 13.85
C PRO A 90 -4.37 18.03 13.72
N SER A 91 -5.31 17.25 13.19
CA SER A 91 -6.72 17.61 13.05
C SER A 91 -7.61 16.39 13.20
N ASN A 92 -8.74 16.55 13.87
CA ASN A 92 -9.78 15.50 13.95
C ASN A 92 -10.51 15.33 12.61
N GLN A 93 -10.50 16.35 11.76
CA GLN A 93 -11.03 16.33 10.40
C GLN A 93 -9.87 16.41 9.40
N TYR A 94 -8.84 15.59 9.59
CA TYR A 94 -7.62 15.64 8.78
C TYR A 94 -7.89 15.52 7.27
N SER A 95 -8.94 14.77 6.88
CA SER A 95 -9.31 14.57 5.47
C SER A 95 -9.81 15.82 4.76
N LEU A 96 -10.18 16.88 5.48
CA LEU A 96 -10.61 18.16 4.92
C LEU A 96 -9.48 19.19 4.83
N THR A 97 -8.29 18.84 5.34
CA THR A 97 -7.16 19.76 5.38
C THR A 97 -6.48 19.91 4.02
N GLU A 98 -5.91 21.09 3.76
CA GLU A 98 -5.10 21.32 2.56
C GLU A 98 -3.91 20.35 2.48
N GLU A 99 -3.31 20.03 3.63
CA GLU A 99 -2.20 19.08 3.71
C GLU A 99 -2.60 17.68 3.22
N TRP A 100 -3.76 17.18 3.65
CA TRP A 100 -4.30 15.91 3.15
C TRP A 100 -4.52 15.95 1.64
N ASN A 101 -5.19 16.99 1.15
CA ASN A 101 -5.49 17.14 -0.26
C ASN A 101 -4.21 17.21 -1.12
N LYS A 102 -3.17 17.91 -0.63
CA LYS A 102 -1.85 17.95 -1.27
C LYS A 102 -1.22 16.56 -1.36
N ARG A 103 -1.23 15.79 -0.27
CA ARG A 103 -0.68 14.41 -0.25
C ARG A 103 -1.39 13.49 -1.23
N VAL A 104 -2.73 13.50 -1.22
CA VAL A 104 -3.55 12.67 -2.13
C VAL A 104 -3.29 13.07 -3.58
N SER A 105 -3.31 14.37 -3.89
CA SER A 105 -3.07 14.88 -5.24
C SER A 105 -1.69 14.49 -5.76
N TYR A 106 -0.66 14.58 -4.90
CA TYR A 106 0.71 14.25 -5.26
C TYR A 106 0.89 12.74 -5.56
N ILE A 107 0.39 11.87 -4.67
CA ILE A 107 0.43 10.41 -4.89
C ILE A 107 -0.34 10.03 -6.16
N THR A 108 -1.48 10.67 -6.40
CA THR A 108 -2.29 10.47 -7.61
C THR A 108 -1.51 10.85 -8.86
N ALA A 109 -0.86 12.02 -8.87
CA ALA A 109 -0.07 12.48 -10.00
C ALA A 109 1.10 11.53 -10.31
N ILE A 110 1.86 11.11 -9.29
CA ILE A 110 2.94 10.12 -9.46
C ILE A 110 2.40 8.80 -9.99
N THR A 111 1.28 8.32 -9.43
CA THR A 111 0.66 7.07 -9.87
C THR A 111 0.29 7.15 -11.35
N LEU A 112 -0.42 8.20 -11.76
CA LEU A 112 -0.86 8.39 -13.15
C LEU A 112 0.30 8.59 -14.14
N HIS A 113 1.43 9.15 -13.71
CA HIS A 113 2.63 9.27 -14.53
C HIS A 113 3.35 7.93 -14.76
N ASN A 114 3.13 6.94 -13.90
CA ASN A 114 3.86 5.66 -13.90
C ASN A 114 2.99 4.45 -14.28
N ILE A 115 1.74 4.64 -14.72
CA ILE A 115 0.86 3.56 -15.20
C ILE A 115 0.43 3.75 -16.65
#